data_AF-S1R083-F1
#
_entry.id   AF-S1R083-F1
#
_cell.length_a   1.000
_cell.length_b   1.000
_cell.length_c   1.000
_cell.angle_alpha   90.00
_cell.angle_beta   90.00
_cell.angle_gamma   90.00
#
_symmetry.space_group_name_H-M   'P 1'
#
loop_
_entity.id
_entity.type
_entity.pdbx_description
1 polymer ?
#
loop_
_entity_poly.entity_id
_entity_poly.type
_entity_poly.pdbx_seq_one_letter_code
_entity_poly.pdbx_strand_id
1 'polypeptide(L)'
;MTLNNRSINTTELLNIVNNSKGIAESDLLKLLNCTASRLNTNLKSLADKKIIKKNRINQNIYYKSNVDFENIEHNKKLIGIMSIINQFNLKYSNVDLKESKKRKESYLILDIFKQINDILFTFSLRVNVVSLINIDDIAKEYAETVNQNYVDVLVVNQTKLFNVIKHKIVTKEIKKEILIYDSNLDSLYFFDSNSSELELVKIREHKQLLQFIQSNKLSSLVKNEYEIKNLNYQYIKKKRDKKKYRRREVV
;
A
#
# COMPACT_ATOMS: atom_id res chain seq x y z
N MET A 1 -40.62 0.78 24.02
CA MET A 1 -39.44 1.17 23.22
C MET A 1 -38.69 -0.11 22.85
N THR A 2 -38.65 -0.45 21.56
CA THR A 2 -37.94 -1.64 21.06
C THR A 2 -36.44 -1.49 21.30
N LEU A 3 -35.83 -2.39 22.08
CA LEU A 3 -34.38 -2.47 22.24
C LEU A 3 -33.77 -2.76 20.86
N ASN A 4 -33.06 -1.78 20.27
CA ASN A 4 -32.37 -2.01 19.01
C ASN A 4 -31.18 -2.95 19.25
N ASN A 5 -31.33 -4.19 18.76
CA ASN A 5 -30.42 -5.29 19.05
C ASN A 5 -29.23 -5.37 18.08
N ARG A 6 -29.00 -4.36 17.24
CA ARG A 6 -27.88 -4.34 16.28
C ARG A 6 -26.53 -4.60 16.98
N SER A 7 -25.77 -5.54 16.43
CA SER A 7 -24.38 -5.79 16.82
C SER A 7 -23.51 -4.60 16.41
N ILE A 8 -22.68 -4.09 17.32
CA ILE A 8 -21.72 -3.03 17.00
C ILE A 8 -20.59 -3.65 16.17
N ASN A 9 -20.47 -3.22 14.92
CA ASN A 9 -19.31 -3.57 14.09
C ASN A 9 -18.11 -2.73 14.54
N THR A 10 -17.07 -3.38 15.07
CA THR A 10 -15.87 -2.71 15.57
C THR A 10 -15.18 -1.85 14.50
N THR A 11 -15.22 -2.27 13.23
CA THR A 11 -14.65 -1.50 12.12
C THR A 11 -15.43 -0.21 11.86
N GLU A 12 -16.76 -0.29 11.92
CA GLU A 12 -17.65 0.89 11.79
C GLU A 12 -17.40 1.89 12.93
N LEU A 13 -17.33 1.41 14.17
CA LEU A 13 -17.03 2.22 15.36
C LEU A 13 -15.66 2.91 15.23
N LEU A 14 -14.63 2.17 14.83
CA LEU A 14 -13.27 2.71 14.69
C LEU A 14 -13.18 3.75 13.57
N ASN A 15 -13.86 3.53 12.44
CA ASN A 15 -13.91 4.52 11.36
C ASN A 15 -14.53 5.84 11.82
N ILE A 16 -15.61 5.80 12.59
CA ILE A 16 -16.25 7.00 13.15
C ILE A 16 -15.30 7.71 14.14
N VAL A 17 -14.68 6.96 15.04
CA VAL A 17 -13.76 7.53 16.05
C VAL A 17 -12.49 8.10 15.41
N ASN A 18 -12.00 7.48 14.34
CA ASN A 18 -10.82 7.94 13.60
C ASN A 18 -11.12 9.25 12.86
N ASN A 19 -12.22 9.29 12.11
CA ASN A 19 -12.54 10.41 11.22
C ASN A 19 -13.06 11.66 11.96
N SER A 20 -13.52 11.51 13.20
CA SER A 20 -14.08 12.62 14.00
C SER A 20 -13.03 13.48 14.72
N LYS A 21 -11.75 13.07 14.75
CA LYS A 21 -10.69 13.69 15.58
C LYS A 21 -11.06 13.81 17.07
N GLY A 22 -12.06 13.06 17.53
CA GLY A 22 -12.65 13.14 18.87
C GLY A 22 -14.18 13.17 18.79
N ILE A 23 -14.86 12.12 19.26
CA ILE A 23 -16.33 12.03 19.26
C ILE A 23 -16.88 11.77 20.66
N ALA A 24 -18.00 12.41 20.99
CA ALA A 24 -18.68 12.21 22.25
C ALA A 24 -19.39 10.84 22.32
N GLU A 25 -19.40 10.23 23.50
CA GLU A 25 -20.11 8.96 23.73
C GLU A 25 -21.60 9.04 23.35
N SER A 26 -22.24 10.17 23.63
CA SER A 26 -23.65 10.41 23.28
C SER A 26 -23.90 10.40 21.78
N ASP A 27 -22.95 10.88 20.99
CA ASP A 27 -23.10 10.95 19.53
C ASP A 27 -22.83 9.58 18.91
N LEU A 28 -21.88 8.82 19.46
CA LEU A 28 -21.69 7.40 19.10
C LEU A 28 -22.95 6.57 19.35
N LEU A 29 -23.66 6.80 20.47
CA LEU A 29 -24.91 6.10 20.77
C LEU A 29 -25.99 6.39 19.73
N LYS A 30 -26.10 7.65 19.30
CA LYS A 30 -27.04 8.07 18.25
C LYS A 30 -26.67 7.50 16.88
N LEU A 31 -25.40 7.62 16.48
CA LEU A 31 -24.91 7.20 15.17
C LEU A 31 -24.98 5.68 14.98
N LEU A 32 -24.58 4.91 16.00
CA LEU A 32 -24.57 3.45 15.95
C LEU A 32 -25.93 2.83 16.34
N ASN A 33 -26.86 3.67 16.81
CA ASN A 33 -28.20 3.28 17.23
C ASN A 33 -28.19 2.05 18.17
N CYS A 34 -27.42 2.17 19.26
CA CYS A 34 -27.14 1.06 20.18
C CYS A 34 -27.26 1.48 21.66
N THR A 35 -27.24 0.50 22.57
CA THR A 35 -27.35 0.75 24.02
C THR A 35 -26.01 1.17 24.63
N ALA A 36 -26.05 2.02 25.67
CA ALA A 36 -24.88 2.46 26.44
C ALA A 36 -23.99 1.31 26.95
N SER A 37 -24.59 0.25 27.50
CA SER A 37 -23.84 -0.92 28.01
C SER A 37 -22.96 -1.55 26.91
N ARG A 38 -23.52 -1.85 25.73
CA ARG A 38 -22.79 -2.46 24.61
C ARG A 38 -21.70 -1.57 24.04
N LEU A 39 -22.00 -0.28 23.88
CA LEU A 39 -21.01 0.69 23.42
C LEU A 39 -19.84 0.74 24.41
N ASN A 40 -20.13 0.79 25.71
CA ASN A 40 -19.12 0.84 26.75
C ASN A 40 -18.25 -0.42 26.82
N THR A 41 -18.80 -1.62 26.61
CA THR A 41 -17.99 -2.85 26.51
C THR A 41 -16.99 -2.78 25.36
N ASN A 42 -17.42 -2.31 24.18
CA ASN A 42 -16.55 -2.18 23.01
C ASN A 42 -15.49 -1.09 23.21
N LEU A 43 -15.89 0.09 23.68
CA LEU A 43 -14.97 1.21 23.94
C LEU A 43 -13.95 0.87 25.03
N LYS A 44 -14.36 0.16 26.09
CA LYS A 44 -13.44 -0.33 27.12
C LYS A 44 -12.42 -1.29 26.53
N SER A 45 -12.86 -2.29 25.77
CA SER A 45 -11.95 -3.23 25.11
C SER A 45 -10.95 -2.55 24.19
N LEU A 46 -11.40 -1.55 23.41
CA LEU A 46 -10.54 -0.77 22.52
C LEU A 46 -9.57 0.14 23.29
N ALA A 47 -9.99 0.72 24.41
CA ALA A 47 -9.15 1.55 25.27
C ALA A 47 -8.09 0.71 26.01
N ASP A 48 -8.46 -0.48 26.51
CA ASP A 48 -7.55 -1.43 27.16
C ASP A 48 -6.45 -1.89 26.19
N LYS A 49 -6.80 -2.08 24.90
CA LYS A 49 -5.86 -2.36 23.80
C LYS A 49 -5.09 -1.12 23.33
N LYS A 50 -5.30 0.05 23.95
CA LYS A 50 -4.70 1.35 23.59
C LYS A 50 -5.00 1.81 22.16
N ILE A 51 -6.05 1.27 21.53
CA ILE A 51 -6.47 1.62 20.17
C ILE A 51 -7.11 3.00 20.14
N ILE A 52 -7.94 3.29 21.14
CA ILE A 52 -8.57 4.59 21.34
C ILE A 52 -8.15 5.17 22.69
N LYS A 53 -8.13 6.50 22.79
CA LYS A 53 -7.98 7.24 24.04
C LYS A 53 -9.32 7.80 24.48
N LYS A 54 -9.65 7.52 25.73
CA LYS A 54 -10.76 8.14 26.44
C LYS A 54 -10.27 9.44 27.09
N ASN A 55 -10.91 10.55 26.75
CA ASN A 55 -10.69 11.85 27.37
C ASN A 55 -11.99 12.33 28.01
N ARG A 56 -11.86 13.12 29.07
CA ARG A 56 -13.00 13.79 29.70
C ARG A 56 -12.81 15.29 29.57
N ILE A 57 -13.79 15.96 28.99
CA ILE A 57 -13.86 17.42 28.93
C ILE A 57 -15.17 17.80 29.60
N ASN A 58 -15.08 18.47 30.75
CA ASN A 58 -16.20 18.75 31.64
C ASN A 58 -16.96 17.47 32.04
N GLN A 59 -18.28 17.43 31.79
CA GLN A 59 -19.14 16.28 32.07
C GLN A 59 -19.18 15.27 30.91
N ASN A 60 -18.58 15.60 29.76
CA ASN A 60 -18.67 14.78 28.55
C ASN A 60 -17.43 13.90 28.39
N ILE A 61 -17.67 12.68 27.92
CA ILE A 61 -16.65 11.70 27.59
C ILE A 61 -16.46 11.69 26.08
N TYR A 62 -15.20 11.80 25.66
CA TYR A 62 -14.79 11.80 24.25
C TYR A 62 -13.82 10.67 23.98
N TYR A 63 -13.93 10.10 22.79
CA TYR A 63 -13.02 9.07 22.31
C TYR A 63 -12.31 9.56 21.06
N LYS A 64 -10.99 9.41 21.03
CA LYS A 64 -10.14 9.71 19.87
C LYS A 64 -9.29 8.49 19.55
N SER A 65 -9.02 8.21 18.29
CA SER A 65 -8.07 7.16 17.95
C SER A 65 -6.66 7.52 18.44
N ASN A 66 -5.99 6.56 19.08
CA ASN A 66 -4.55 6.61 19.36
C ASN A 66 -3.73 5.99 18.22
N VAL A 67 -4.41 5.28 17.32
CA VAL A 67 -3.82 4.58 16.20
C VAL A 67 -4.21 5.32 14.94
N ASP A 68 -3.21 5.61 14.11
CA ASP A 68 -3.46 6.20 12.80
C ASP A 68 -3.92 5.10 11.83
N PHE A 69 -5.23 4.88 11.78
CA PHE A 69 -5.81 3.84 10.94
C PHE A 69 -5.65 4.12 9.45
N GLU A 70 -5.61 5.41 9.06
CA GLU A 70 -5.36 5.81 7.68
C GLU A 70 -3.96 5.37 7.26
N ASN A 71 -2.95 5.65 8.07
CA ASN A 71 -1.58 5.17 7.83
C ASN A 71 -1.46 3.64 7.86
N ILE A 72 -2.19 2.94 8.73
CA ILE A 72 -2.20 1.47 8.72
C ILE A 72 -2.82 0.93 7.43
N GLU A 73 -3.96 1.47 6.99
CA GLU A 73 -4.61 1.05 5.76
C GLU A 73 -3.74 1.35 4.54
N HIS A 74 -3.11 2.52 4.52
CA HIS A 74 -2.13 2.91 3.52
C HIS A 74 -0.97 1.92 3.44
N ASN A 75 -0.36 1.59 4.58
CA ASN A 75 0.73 0.63 4.65
C ASN A 75 0.30 -0.78 4.23
N LYS A 76 -0.92 -1.20 4.56
CA LYS A 76 -1.47 -2.48 4.08
C LYS A 76 -1.58 -2.51 2.57
N LYS A 77 -2.04 -1.42 1.94
CA LYS A 77 -2.12 -1.29 0.47
C LYS A 77 -0.74 -1.34 -0.17
N LEU A 78 0.27 -0.68 0.42
CA LEU A 78 1.66 -0.77 -0.03
C LEU A 78 2.18 -2.22 0.01
N ILE A 79 1.95 -2.93 1.12
CA ILE A 79 2.35 -4.33 1.29
C ILE A 79 1.61 -5.25 0.32
N GLY A 80 0.44 -4.84 -0.18
CA GLY A 80 -0.31 -5.56 -1.21
C GLY A 80 0.56 -5.99 -2.40
N ILE A 81 1.52 -5.16 -2.83
CA ILE A 81 2.43 -5.49 -3.94
C ILE A 81 3.27 -6.77 -3.74
N MET A 82 3.36 -7.28 -2.50
CA MET A 82 4.01 -8.57 -2.21
C MET A 82 3.29 -9.75 -2.88
N SER A 83 1.98 -9.66 -3.14
CA SER A 83 1.24 -10.67 -3.91
C SER A 83 1.82 -10.80 -5.32
N ILE A 84 2.02 -9.68 -6.00
CA ILE A 84 2.62 -9.57 -7.35
C ILE A 84 4.04 -10.15 -7.37
N ILE A 85 4.86 -9.82 -6.36
CA ILE A 85 6.22 -10.38 -6.24
C ILE A 85 6.18 -11.91 -6.18
N ASN A 86 5.24 -12.46 -5.41
CA ASN A 86 5.08 -13.91 -5.30
C ASN A 86 4.51 -14.51 -6.59
N GLN A 87 3.49 -13.89 -7.18
CA GLN A 87 2.84 -14.33 -8.42
C GLN A 87 3.85 -14.46 -9.57
N PHE A 88 4.72 -13.47 -9.74
CA PHE A 88 5.73 -13.47 -10.80
C PHE A 88 7.06 -14.13 -10.38
N ASN A 89 7.10 -14.76 -9.21
CA ASN A 89 8.28 -15.44 -8.67
C ASN A 89 9.54 -14.54 -8.73
N LEU A 90 9.35 -13.28 -8.32
CA LEU A 90 10.39 -12.28 -8.19
C LEU A 90 11.06 -12.43 -6.82
N LYS A 91 12.38 -12.24 -6.77
CA LYS A 91 13.12 -12.18 -5.51
C LYS A 91 13.38 -10.72 -5.17
N TYR A 92 13.51 -10.41 -3.89
CA TYR A 92 13.85 -9.07 -3.43
C TYR A 92 15.04 -9.13 -2.48
N SER A 93 16.00 -8.23 -2.65
CA SER A 93 17.16 -8.09 -1.77
C SER A 93 16.90 -7.07 -0.67
N ASN A 94 16.06 -6.05 -0.92
CA ASN A 94 15.77 -4.99 0.02
C ASN A 94 14.29 -4.58 0.04
N VAL A 95 13.82 -4.09 1.19
CA VAL A 95 12.46 -3.58 1.41
C VAL A 95 12.54 -2.40 2.38
N ASP A 96 12.33 -1.20 1.87
CA ASP A 96 12.40 0.04 2.67
C ASP A 96 11.06 0.77 2.63
N LEU A 97 10.55 1.11 3.81
CA LEU A 97 9.44 2.04 3.96
C LEU A 97 10.02 3.45 4.16
N LYS A 98 9.67 4.38 3.28
CA LYS A 98 10.12 5.77 3.33
C LYS A 98 8.93 6.70 3.46
N GLU A 99 9.12 7.87 4.04
CA GLU A 99 8.06 8.89 4.17
C GLU A 99 8.29 10.03 3.18
N SER A 100 7.23 10.46 2.48
CA SER A 100 7.27 11.71 1.72
C SER A 100 7.22 12.88 2.69
N LYS A 101 8.21 13.78 2.57
CA LYS A 101 8.23 15.04 3.34
C LYS A 101 7.07 15.97 2.98
N LYS A 102 6.56 15.90 1.75
CA LYS A 102 5.47 16.77 1.26
C LYS A 102 4.11 16.25 1.69
N ARG A 103 3.88 14.94 1.53
CA ARG A 103 2.57 14.32 1.75
C ARG A 103 2.38 13.76 3.17
N LYS A 104 3.47 13.56 3.93
CA LYS A 104 3.47 12.81 5.20
C LYS A 104 2.89 11.40 5.06
N GLU A 105 2.99 10.86 3.85
CA GLU A 105 2.54 9.52 3.50
C GLU A 105 3.76 8.64 3.27
N SER A 106 3.65 7.37 3.64
CA SER A 106 4.71 6.40 3.35
C SER A 106 4.67 5.92 1.90
N TYR A 107 5.82 5.51 1.37
CA TYR A 107 5.94 4.78 0.11
C TYR A 107 6.96 3.67 0.28
N LEU A 108 6.86 2.64 -0.55
CA LEU A 108 7.68 1.43 -0.42
C LEU A 108 8.72 1.41 -1.54
N ILE A 109 9.98 1.15 -1.19
CA ILE A 109 11.04 0.83 -2.15
C ILE A 109 11.40 -0.64 -2.02
N LEU A 110 11.48 -1.32 -3.16
CA LEU A 110 11.81 -2.73 -3.24
C LEU A 110 12.90 -2.95 -4.27
N ASP A 111 14.04 -3.49 -3.84
CA ASP A 111 15.09 -3.89 -4.77
C ASP A 111 14.82 -5.33 -5.20
N ILE A 112 14.45 -5.49 -6.47
CA ILE A 112 14.03 -6.75 -7.07
C ILE A 112 15.14 -7.31 -7.93
N PHE A 113 15.25 -8.64 -7.91
CA PHE A 113 16.09 -9.36 -8.84
C PHE A 113 15.45 -10.65 -9.34
N LYS A 114 15.80 -11.01 -10.57
CA LYS A 114 15.41 -12.27 -11.21
C LYS A 114 16.57 -12.82 -12.00
N GLN A 115 16.96 -14.04 -11.69
CA GLN A 115 17.96 -14.76 -12.47
C GLN A 115 17.26 -15.50 -13.62
N ILE A 116 17.78 -15.32 -14.84
CA ILE A 116 17.39 -16.04 -16.04
C ILE A 116 18.68 -16.52 -16.68
N ASN A 117 18.89 -17.84 -16.64
CA ASN A 117 20.18 -18.47 -17.00
C ASN A 117 21.32 -17.84 -16.18
N ASP A 118 22.40 -17.41 -16.83
CA ASP A 118 23.57 -16.79 -16.20
C ASP A 118 23.46 -15.27 -16.05
N ILE A 119 22.30 -14.70 -16.37
CA ILE A 119 22.06 -13.26 -16.33
C ILE A 119 21.13 -12.95 -15.16
N LEU A 120 21.54 -12.01 -14.31
CA LEU A 120 20.73 -11.47 -13.25
C LEU A 120 20.13 -10.14 -13.67
N PHE A 121 18.81 -10.10 -13.77
CA PHE A 121 18.04 -8.87 -13.99
C PHE A 121 17.77 -8.23 -12.65
N THR A 122 18.16 -6.97 -12.48
CA THR A 122 17.89 -6.18 -11.26
C THR A 122 17.10 -4.92 -11.61
N PHE A 123 16.15 -4.56 -10.77
CA PHE A 123 15.39 -3.32 -10.88
C PHE A 123 14.79 -2.96 -9.52
N SER A 124 14.49 -1.68 -9.31
CA SER A 124 13.89 -1.21 -8.07
C SER A 124 12.46 -0.74 -8.31
N LEU A 125 11.50 -1.23 -7.51
CA LEU A 125 10.13 -0.74 -7.51
C LEU A 125 10.00 0.42 -6.53
N ARG A 126 9.30 1.49 -6.93
CA ARG A 126 8.83 2.54 -6.02
C ARG A 126 7.32 2.53 -6.01
N VAL A 127 6.73 2.10 -4.91
CA VAL A 127 5.30 1.81 -4.78
C VAL A 127 4.64 2.91 -3.96
N ASN A 128 3.63 3.56 -4.54
CA ASN A 128 2.86 4.63 -3.91
C ASN A 128 1.38 4.28 -3.89
N VAL A 129 0.68 4.51 -2.78
CA VAL A 129 -0.78 4.47 -2.77
C VAL A 129 -1.32 5.78 -3.31
N VAL A 130 -2.21 5.67 -4.29
CA VAL A 130 -2.80 6.83 -4.97
C VAL A 130 -4.25 6.98 -4.56
N SER A 131 -4.65 8.22 -4.36
CA SER A 131 -6.02 8.66 -4.16
C SER A 131 -6.29 9.89 -5.02
N LEU A 132 -7.56 10.30 -5.11
CA LEU A 132 -7.93 11.55 -5.79
C LEU A 132 -7.36 12.79 -5.10
N ILE A 133 -6.91 12.66 -3.86
CA ILE A 133 -6.39 13.77 -3.05
C ILE A 133 -4.89 13.96 -3.28
N ASN A 134 -4.13 12.86 -3.39
CA ASN A 134 -2.66 12.92 -3.39
C ASN A 134 -2.00 12.77 -4.77
N ILE A 135 -2.77 12.47 -5.82
CA ILE A 135 -2.21 12.17 -7.15
C ILE A 135 -1.43 13.35 -7.77
N ASP A 136 -1.87 14.58 -7.51
CA ASP A 136 -1.18 15.79 -8.00
C ASP A 136 0.18 15.96 -7.34
N ASP A 137 0.28 15.67 -6.04
CA ASP A 137 1.53 15.75 -5.30
C ASP A 137 2.49 14.63 -5.70
N ILE A 138 1.97 13.42 -5.99
CA ILE A 138 2.74 12.31 -6.55
C ILE A 138 3.33 12.70 -7.91
N ALA A 139 2.53 13.28 -8.80
CA ALA A 139 2.97 13.70 -10.13
C ALA A 139 4.12 14.73 -10.03
N LYS A 140 4.00 15.73 -9.13
CA LYS A 140 5.05 16.71 -8.87
C LYS A 140 6.33 16.06 -8.32
N GLU A 141 6.22 15.16 -7.35
CA GLU A 141 7.39 14.45 -6.81
C GLU A 141 8.10 13.59 -7.88
N TYR A 142 7.36 13.03 -8.84
CA TYR A 142 7.94 12.28 -9.94
C TYR A 142 8.73 13.17 -10.89
N ALA A 143 8.24 14.37 -11.18
CA ALA A 143 8.96 15.37 -11.97
C ALA A 143 10.27 15.85 -11.29
N GLU A 144 10.36 15.79 -9.96
CA GLU A 144 11.56 16.17 -9.22
C GLU A 144 12.57 15.01 -9.04
N THR A 145 12.14 13.76 -9.26
CA THR A 145 12.94 12.55 -9.03
C THR A 145 13.39 11.84 -10.31
N VAL A 146 13.40 12.57 -11.43
CA VAL A 146 13.67 12.10 -12.81
C VAL A 146 14.97 11.29 -12.96
N ASN A 147 15.94 11.46 -12.07
CA ASN A 147 17.24 10.78 -12.12
C ASN A 147 17.29 9.41 -11.41
N GLN A 148 16.19 8.91 -10.86
CA GLN A 148 16.16 7.62 -10.17
C GLN A 148 15.46 6.57 -11.05
N ASN A 149 16.20 5.54 -11.49
CA ASN A 149 15.71 4.41 -12.31
C ASN A 149 14.79 3.47 -11.50
N TYR A 150 13.67 3.99 -11.02
CA TYR A 150 12.61 3.18 -10.41
C TYR A 150 11.54 2.82 -11.44
N VAL A 151 11.06 1.58 -11.35
CA VAL A 151 9.75 1.20 -11.88
C VAL A 151 8.71 1.73 -10.89
N ASP A 152 8.03 2.79 -11.28
CA ASP A 152 6.97 3.39 -10.45
C ASP A 152 5.72 2.52 -10.50
N VAL A 153 5.19 2.20 -9.31
CA VAL A 153 3.97 1.42 -9.15
C VAL A 153 2.94 2.25 -8.40
N LEU A 154 1.81 2.54 -9.05
CA LEU A 154 0.68 3.24 -8.46
C LEU A 154 -0.34 2.22 -7.95
N VAL A 155 -0.50 2.15 -6.63
CA VAL A 155 -1.51 1.31 -5.98
C VAL A 155 -2.84 2.05 -5.97
N VAL A 156 -3.82 1.50 -6.67
CA VAL A 156 -5.17 2.05 -6.78
C VAL A 156 -6.18 1.14 -6.09
N ASN A 157 -7.25 1.73 -5.57
CA ASN A 157 -8.38 1.03 -4.98
C ASN A 157 -9.74 1.55 -5.49
N GLN A 158 -9.73 2.41 -6.52
CA GLN A 158 -10.92 3.01 -7.11
C GLN A 158 -10.79 3.04 -8.63
N THR A 159 -11.83 2.58 -9.34
CA THR A 159 -11.84 2.52 -10.81
C THR A 159 -11.68 3.90 -11.46
N LYS A 160 -12.14 4.97 -10.81
CA LYS A 160 -11.99 6.34 -11.33
C LYS A 160 -10.52 6.77 -11.45
N LEU A 161 -9.62 6.22 -10.63
CA LEU A 161 -8.21 6.58 -10.63
C LEU A 161 -7.51 6.19 -11.94
N PHE A 162 -7.94 5.13 -12.62
CA PHE A 162 -7.37 4.75 -13.91
C PHE A 162 -7.53 5.87 -14.94
N ASN A 163 -8.70 6.50 -15.01
CA ASN A 163 -8.95 7.60 -15.93
C ASN A 163 -8.17 8.86 -15.57
N VAL A 164 -8.02 9.15 -14.26
CA VAL A 164 -7.23 10.30 -13.80
C VAL A 164 -5.75 10.09 -14.13
N ILE A 165 -5.20 8.90 -13.87
CA ILE A 165 -3.82 8.55 -14.20
C ILE A 165 -3.61 8.62 -15.72
N LYS A 166 -4.54 8.06 -16.51
CA LYS A 166 -4.51 8.13 -17.98
C LYS A 166 -4.44 9.59 -18.45
N HIS A 167 -5.33 10.44 -17.95
CA HIS A 167 -5.33 11.87 -18.29
C HIS A 167 -3.98 12.52 -17.94
N LYS A 168 -3.42 12.25 -16.76
CA LYS A 168 -2.12 12.78 -16.33
C LYS A 168 -0.93 12.30 -17.16
N ILE A 169 -1.01 11.09 -17.72
CA ILE A 169 -0.02 10.61 -18.69
C ILE A 169 -0.14 11.40 -20.00
N VAL A 170 -1.37 11.60 -20.50
CA VAL A 170 -1.63 12.37 -21.73
C VAL A 170 -1.15 13.82 -21.58
N THR A 171 -1.40 14.45 -20.43
CA THR A 171 -0.94 15.82 -20.13
C THR A 171 0.54 15.89 -19.73
N LYS A 172 1.26 14.75 -19.72
CA LYS A 172 2.69 14.63 -19.38
C LYS A 172 3.03 15.05 -17.95
N GLU A 173 2.06 15.05 -17.04
CA GLU A 173 2.28 15.26 -15.61
C GLU A 173 2.88 14.01 -14.95
N ILE A 174 2.57 12.83 -15.48
CA ILE A 174 3.14 11.54 -15.06
C ILE A 174 3.77 10.88 -16.27
N LYS A 175 4.93 10.24 -16.10
CA LYS A 175 5.59 9.46 -17.16
C LYS A 175 4.71 8.28 -17.60
N LYS A 176 4.84 7.83 -18.84
CA LYS A 176 4.05 6.70 -19.35
C LYS A 176 4.54 5.34 -18.81
N GLU A 177 5.82 5.27 -18.42
CA GLU A 177 6.51 4.06 -17.97
C GLU A 177 6.21 3.75 -16.49
N ILE A 178 4.92 3.61 -16.17
CA ILE A 178 4.43 3.26 -14.84
C ILE A 178 3.64 1.95 -14.86
N LEU A 179 3.65 1.26 -13.73
CA LEU A 179 2.75 0.15 -13.45
C LEU A 179 1.60 0.62 -12.55
N ILE A 180 0.46 -0.02 -12.69
CA ILE A 180 -0.71 0.23 -11.84
C ILE A 180 -1.08 -1.09 -11.18
N TYR A 181 -1.08 -1.11 -9.86
CA TYR A 181 -1.52 -2.24 -9.06
C TYR A 181 -2.92 -1.97 -8.52
N ASP A 182 -3.91 -2.73 -8.99
CA ASP A 182 -5.26 -2.71 -8.43
C ASP A 182 -5.30 -3.57 -7.18
N SER A 183 -5.38 -2.92 -6.02
CA SER A 183 -5.41 -3.58 -4.72
C SER A 183 -6.71 -4.34 -4.43
N ASN A 184 -7.80 -4.08 -5.16
CA ASN A 184 -9.07 -4.81 -4.99
C ASN A 184 -9.05 -6.11 -5.80
N LEU A 185 -8.48 -6.06 -7.01
CA LEU A 185 -8.44 -7.19 -7.94
C LEU A 185 -7.14 -8.00 -7.87
N ASP A 186 -6.20 -7.59 -7.02
CA ASP A 186 -4.86 -8.16 -6.91
C ASP A 186 -4.21 -8.36 -8.29
N SER A 187 -4.20 -7.29 -9.09
CA SER A 187 -3.86 -7.35 -10.51
C SER A 187 -2.99 -6.19 -10.93
N LEU A 188 -2.03 -6.46 -11.81
CA LEU A 188 -1.06 -5.50 -12.31
C LEU A 188 -1.35 -5.11 -13.76
N TYR A 189 -1.22 -3.82 -14.05
CA TYR A 189 -1.55 -3.22 -15.34
C TYR A 189 -0.47 -2.22 -15.78
N PHE A 190 -0.46 -1.90 -17.07
CA PHE A 190 0.25 -0.75 -17.64
C PHE A 190 -0.60 -0.14 -18.76
N PHE A 191 -0.29 1.09 -19.16
CA PHE A 191 -0.90 1.69 -20.35
C PHE A 191 -0.04 1.39 -21.58
N ASP A 192 -0.64 0.83 -22.63
CA ASP A 192 0.08 0.57 -23.88
C ASP A 192 0.38 1.87 -24.60
N SER A 193 1.67 2.21 -24.66
CA SER A 193 2.13 3.43 -25.32
C SER A 193 2.06 3.40 -26.83
N ASN A 194 1.84 2.23 -27.44
CA ASN A 194 1.69 2.09 -28.88
C ASN A 194 0.24 2.25 -29.34
N SER A 195 -0.73 2.17 -28.42
CA SER A 195 -2.12 2.46 -28.69
C SER A 195 -2.35 3.97 -28.71
N SER A 196 -3.02 4.47 -29.74
CA SER A 196 -3.45 5.87 -29.85
C SER A 196 -4.32 6.30 -28.68
N GLU A 197 -5.04 5.36 -28.07
CA GLU A 197 -5.94 5.63 -26.95
C GLU A 197 -5.30 5.39 -25.57
N LEU A 198 -4.04 4.96 -25.44
CA LEU A 198 -3.47 4.48 -24.17
C LEU A 198 -4.39 3.47 -23.49
N GLU A 199 -4.57 2.32 -24.13
CA GLU A 199 -5.35 1.22 -23.57
C GLU A 199 -4.69 0.64 -22.32
N LEU A 200 -5.53 0.28 -21.33
CA LEU A 200 -5.06 -0.35 -20.10
C LEU A 200 -4.88 -1.86 -20.34
N VAL A 201 -3.64 -2.34 -20.26
CA VAL A 201 -3.29 -3.73 -20.50
C VAL A 201 -2.99 -4.43 -19.18
N LYS A 202 -3.68 -5.54 -18.91
CA LYS A 202 -3.41 -6.41 -17.76
C LYS A 202 -2.18 -7.27 -18.01
N ILE A 203 -1.23 -7.27 -17.07
CA ILE A 203 -0.08 -8.17 -17.06
C ILE A 203 -0.54 -9.53 -16.55
N ARG A 204 -0.53 -10.53 -17.43
CA ARG A 204 -0.95 -11.90 -17.11
C ARG A 204 0.23 -12.81 -16.79
N GLU A 205 1.39 -12.53 -17.38
CA GLU A 205 2.56 -13.39 -17.32
C GLU A 205 3.82 -12.61 -16.96
N HIS A 206 4.74 -13.28 -16.28
CA HIS A 206 6.02 -12.67 -15.88
C HIS A 206 6.82 -12.14 -17.08
N LYS A 207 6.71 -12.78 -18.25
CA LYS A 207 7.40 -12.35 -19.48
C LYS A 207 6.95 -10.96 -19.91
N GLN A 208 5.66 -10.64 -19.80
CA GLN A 208 5.12 -9.32 -20.12
C GLN A 208 5.66 -8.24 -19.18
N LEU A 209 5.74 -8.55 -17.87
CA LEU A 209 6.33 -7.64 -16.89
C LEU A 209 7.80 -7.36 -17.20
N LEU A 210 8.59 -8.40 -17.47
CA LEU A 210 10.01 -8.24 -17.80
C LEU A 210 10.20 -7.47 -19.10
N GLN A 211 9.38 -7.73 -20.12
CA GLN A 211 9.41 -6.98 -21.38
C GLN A 211 9.11 -5.50 -21.15
N PHE A 212 8.08 -5.17 -20.37
CA PHE A 212 7.78 -3.79 -20.00
C PHE A 212 8.98 -3.11 -19.32
N ILE A 213 9.61 -3.75 -18.34
CA ILE A 213 10.74 -3.19 -17.60
C ILE A 213 11.96 -2.99 -18.53
N GLN A 214 12.26 -3.97 -19.37
CA GLN A 214 13.41 -3.96 -20.29
C GLN A 214 13.25 -2.92 -21.40
N SER A 215 12.09 -2.88 -22.06
CA SER A 215 11.80 -1.94 -23.15
C SER A 215 11.90 -0.49 -22.69
N ASN A 216 11.62 -0.23 -21.40
CA ASN A 216 11.71 1.09 -20.80
C ASN A 216 13.07 1.36 -20.11
N LYS A 217 14.06 0.46 -20.26
CA LYS A 217 15.41 0.57 -19.66
C LYS A 217 15.38 0.76 -18.13
N LEU A 218 14.39 0.18 -17.46
CA LEU A 218 14.20 0.28 -16.01
C LEU A 218 14.90 -0.84 -15.22
N SER A 219 15.72 -1.64 -15.89
CA SER A 219 16.50 -2.73 -15.28
C SER A 219 17.97 -2.68 -15.66
N SER A 220 18.82 -3.22 -14.80
CA SER A 220 20.23 -3.48 -15.07
C SER A 220 20.49 -4.98 -15.23
N LEU A 221 21.52 -5.30 -16.02
CA LEU A 221 21.99 -6.67 -16.23
C LEU A 221 23.28 -6.87 -15.45
N VAL A 222 23.25 -7.79 -14.50
CA VAL A 222 24.42 -8.20 -13.73
C VAL A 222 24.87 -9.57 -14.21
N LYS A 223 26.13 -9.65 -14.63
CA LYS A 223 26.81 -10.90 -15.04
C LYS A 223 27.90 -11.33 -14.05
N ASN A 224 28.19 -10.51 -13.05
CA ASN A 224 29.23 -10.79 -12.06
C ASN A 224 28.78 -11.92 -11.12
N GLU A 225 29.48 -13.06 -11.16
CA GLU A 225 29.11 -14.25 -10.40
C GLU A 225 29.09 -14.02 -8.88
N TYR A 226 30.00 -13.20 -8.35
CA TYR A 226 30.06 -12.87 -6.93
C TYR A 226 28.83 -12.06 -6.50
N GLU A 227 28.43 -11.05 -7.26
CA GLU A 227 27.22 -10.26 -6.99
C GLU A 227 25.96 -11.12 -7.02
N ILE A 228 25.87 -12.02 -8.02
CA ILE A 228 24.75 -12.97 -8.15
C ILE A 228 24.66 -13.88 -6.91
N LYS A 229 25.80 -14.42 -6.47
CA LYS A 229 25.86 -15.26 -5.25
C LYS A 229 25.47 -14.48 -4.00
N ASN A 230 25.95 -13.24 -3.85
CA ASN A 230 25.66 -12.40 -2.69
C ASN A 230 24.16 -12.06 -2.58
N LEU A 231 23.53 -11.61 -3.68
CA LEU A 231 22.09 -11.28 -3.70
C LEU A 231 21.22 -12.52 -3.39
N ASN A 232 21.56 -13.67 -3.99
CA ASN A 232 20.87 -14.93 -3.67
C ASN A 232 21.04 -15.32 -2.19
N TYR A 233 22.23 -15.17 -1.62
CA TYR A 233 22.50 -15.45 -0.21
C TYR A 233 21.65 -14.56 0.72
N GLN A 234 21.59 -13.25 0.45
CA GLN A 234 20.78 -12.30 1.23
C GLN A 234 19.30 -12.69 1.22
N TYR A 235 18.76 -13.05 0.05
CA TYR A 235 17.38 -13.51 -0.07
C TYR A 235 17.11 -14.81 0.72
N ILE A 236 18.01 -15.79 0.64
CA ILE A 236 17.89 -17.05 1.40
C ILE A 236 17.91 -16.79 2.90
N LYS A 237 18.82 -15.92 3.38
CA LYS A 237 18.90 -15.52 4.79
C LYS A 237 17.57 -14.92 5.27
N LYS A 238 17.01 -13.95 4.53
CA LYS A 238 15.69 -13.35 4.82
C LYS A 238 14.56 -14.39 4.87
N LYS A 239 14.55 -15.35 3.94
CA LYS A 239 13.54 -16.43 3.92
C LYS A 239 13.65 -17.34 5.16
N ARG A 240 14.87 -17.64 5.61
CA ARG A 240 15.12 -18.41 6.84
C ARG A 240 14.67 -17.66 8.08
N ASP A 241 14.98 -16.37 8.17
CA ASP A 241 14.57 -15.53 9.31
C ASP A 241 13.05 -15.45 9.39
N LYS A 242 12.35 -15.21 8.27
CA LYS A 242 10.88 -15.25 8.20
C LYS A 242 10.30 -16.57 8.72
N LYS A 243 10.92 -17.71 8.39
CA LYS A 243 10.49 -19.03 8.89
C LYS A 243 10.72 -19.19 10.40
N LYS A 244 11.78 -18.61 10.96
CA LYS A 244 12.03 -18.60 12.40
C LYS A 244 11.02 -17.74 13.15
N TYR A 245 10.71 -16.55 12.65
CA TYR A 245 9.70 -15.67 13.26
C TYR A 245 8.32 -16.32 13.29
N ARG A 246 7.86 -16.91 12.17
CA ARG A 246 6.58 -17.63 12.11
C ARG A 246 6.48 -18.80 13.10
N ARG A 247 7.59 -19.44 13.46
CA ARG A 247 7.60 -20.52 14.46
C ARG A 247 7.49 -20.01 15.90
N ARG A 248 7.87 -18.75 16.16
CA ARG A 248 7.79 -18.14 17.49
C ARG A 248 6.40 -17.59 17.82
N GLU A 249 5.57 -17.27 16.82
CA GLU A 249 4.18 -16.82 17.02
C GLU A 249 3.19 -17.97 17.34
N VAL A 250 3.65 -19.23 17.31
CA VAL A 250 2.81 -20.43 17.55
C VAL A 250 3.12 -21.07 18.92
N VAL A 251 3.74 -20.33 19.85
CA VAL A 251 4.02 -20.77 21.23
C VAL A 251 3.36 -19.84 22.21
#